data_AF-X1P1Y7-F1
#
_entry.id   AF-X1P1Y7-F1
#
_cell.length_a   1.000
_cell.length_b   1.000
_cell.length_c   1.000
_cell.angle_alpha   90.00
_cell.angle_beta   90.00
_cell.angle_gamma   90.00
#
_symmetry.space_group_name_H-M   'P 1'
#
loop_
_entity.id
_entity.type
_entity.pdbx_description
1 polymer ?
#
loop_
_entity_poly.entity_id
_entity_poly.type
_entity_poly.pdbx_seq_one_letter_code
_entity_poly.pdbx_strand_id
1 'polypeptide(L)'
;MSDINTLLEVALRDSRNLEVIIALDRLLLLPENDAALHAAMKDLETVKSFINTKLPSHLKEFARGLFVQHGRLVAEHYKAKLETGETAR
;
A
#
# COMPACT_ATOMS: atom_id res chain seq x y z
N MET A 1 -26.41 -5.84 -24.83
CA MET A 1 -25.68 -4.55 -24.90
C MET A 1 -25.31 -3.97 -23.52
N SER A 2 -25.59 -4.68 -22.40
CA SER A 2 -25.35 -4.18 -21.04
C SER A 2 -23.95 -4.49 -20.50
N ASP A 3 -23.37 -5.64 -20.85
CA ASP A 3 -22.18 -6.16 -20.14
C ASP A 3 -20.89 -5.41 -20.47
N ILE A 4 -20.71 -4.98 -21.72
CA ILE A 4 -19.53 -4.23 -22.15
C ILE A 4 -19.46 -2.86 -21.46
N ASN A 5 -20.59 -2.17 -21.29
CA ASN A 5 -20.61 -0.87 -20.64
C ASN A 5 -20.26 -0.98 -19.15
N THR A 6 -20.79 -1.99 -18.46
CA THR A 6 -20.42 -2.26 -17.06
C THR A 6 -18.94 -2.62 -16.93
N LEU A 7 -18.40 -3.44 -17.82
CA LEU A 7 -16.96 -3.78 -17.82
C LEU A 7 -16.09 -2.54 -18.06
N LEU A 8 -16.50 -1.64 -18.96
CA LEU A 8 -15.79 -0.39 -19.23
C LEU A 8 -15.82 0.55 -18.01
N GLU A 9 -16.96 0.68 -17.34
CA GLU A 9 -17.09 1.48 -16.12
C GLU A 9 -16.22 0.95 -14.97
N VAL A 10 -16.17 -0.38 -14.80
CA VAL A 10 -15.28 -1.01 -13.82
C VAL A 10 -13.82 -0.76 -14.15
N ALA A 11 -13.42 -0.93 -15.41
CA ALA A 11 -12.05 -0.66 -15.85
C ALA A 11 -11.66 0.82 -15.64
N LEU A 12 -12.57 1.75 -15.92
CA LEU A 12 -12.37 3.18 -15.66
C LEU A 12 -12.30 3.52 -14.18
N ARG A 13 -13.09 2.85 -13.33
CA ARG A 13 -13.02 3.00 -11.88
C ARG A 13 -11.68 2.49 -11.33
N ASP A 14 -11.23 1.33 -11.77
CA ASP A 14 -10.03 0.69 -11.25
C ASP A 14 -8.78 1.43 -11.74
N SER A 15 -8.75 1.87 -13.01
CA SER A 15 -7.67 2.70 -13.55
C SER A 15 -7.47 4.02 -12.80
N ARG A 16 -8.54 4.66 -12.31
CA ARG A 16 -8.45 5.87 -11.45
C ARG A 16 -7.81 5.61 -10.09
N ASN A 17 -7.76 4.35 -9.67
CA ASN A 17 -7.19 3.92 -8.39
C ASN A 17 -5.97 3.00 -8.60
N LEU A 18 -5.41 2.95 -9.82
CA LEU A 18 -4.32 2.04 -10.17
C LEU A 18 -3.08 2.24 -9.29
N GLU A 19 -2.76 3.50 -8.95
CA GLU A 19 -1.62 3.83 -8.11
C GLU A 19 -1.72 3.20 -6.71
N VAL A 20 -2.90 3.24 -6.09
CA VAL A 20 -3.09 2.61 -4.76
C VAL A 20 -3.12 1.09 -4.88
N ILE A 21 -3.67 0.53 -5.96
CA ILE A 21 -3.65 -0.92 -6.21
C ILE A 21 -2.20 -1.42 -6.31
N ILE A 22 -1.37 -0.75 -7.11
CA ILE A 22 0.05 -1.08 -7.26
C ILE A 22 0.81 -0.91 -5.95
N ALA A 23 0.55 0.16 -5.20
CA ALA A 23 1.17 0.39 -3.90
C ALA A 23 0.82 -0.72 -2.90
N LEU A 24 -0.46 -1.14 -2.84
CA LEU A 24 -0.90 -2.24 -1.99
C LEU A 24 -0.25 -3.57 -2.38
N ASP A 25 -0.11 -3.86 -3.67
CA ASP A 25 0.55 -5.07 -4.17
C ASP A 25 2.03 -5.11 -3.77
N ARG A 26 2.75 -3.99 -3.91
CA ARG A 26 4.17 -3.88 -3.52
C ARG A 26 4.38 -4.01 -2.01
N LEU A 27 3.47 -3.48 -1.21
CA LEU A 27 3.53 -3.54 0.25
C LEU A 27 3.32 -4.97 0.79
N LEU A 28 2.91 -5.94 -0.03
CA LEU A 28 2.92 -7.36 0.38
C LEU A 28 4.34 -7.87 0.66
N LEU A 29 5.35 -7.24 0.06
CA LEU A 29 6.76 -7.58 0.25
C LEU A 29 7.39 -6.68 1.31
N LEU A 30 8.07 -7.29 2.28
CA LEU A 30 8.83 -6.54 3.28
C LEU A 30 10.14 -6.03 2.67
N PRO A 31 10.56 -4.79 2.98
CA PRO A 31 11.72 -4.18 2.35
C PRO A 31 13.02 -4.84 2.80
N GLU A 32 13.84 -5.25 1.83
CA GLU A 32 15.09 -5.97 2.12
C GLU A 32 16.32 -5.08 2.27
N ASN A 33 16.28 -3.87 1.71
CA ASN A 33 17.36 -2.89 1.69
C ASN A 33 16.81 -1.45 1.73
N ASP A 34 17.70 -0.46 1.82
CA ASP A 34 17.33 0.95 1.97
C ASP A 34 16.52 1.51 0.81
N ALA A 35 16.80 1.05 -0.42
CA ALA A 35 16.06 1.46 -1.60
C ALA A 35 14.63 0.92 -1.57
N ALA A 36 14.46 -0.35 -1.19
CA ALA A 36 13.17 -0.99 -1.00
C ALA A 36 12.38 -0.33 0.15
N LEU A 37 13.06 0.09 1.23
CA LEU A 37 12.43 0.82 2.33
C LEU A 37 11.89 2.18 1.86
N HIS A 38 12.69 2.95 1.11
CA HIS A 38 12.24 4.22 0.56
C HIS A 38 11.04 4.04 -0.39
N ALA A 39 11.04 2.98 -1.19
CA ALA A 39 9.91 2.62 -2.04
C ALA A 39 8.66 2.28 -1.19
N ALA A 40 8.80 1.44 -0.17
CA ALA A 40 7.73 1.08 0.74
C ALA A 40 7.15 2.31 1.48
N MET A 41 7.99 3.26 1.90
CA MET A 41 7.52 4.51 2.51
C MET A 41 6.68 5.35 1.55
N LYS A 42 7.06 5.42 0.27
CA LYS A 42 6.29 6.13 -0.76
C LYS A 42 4.95 5.44 -1.04
N ASP A 43 4.95 4.11 -1.09
CA ASP A 43 3.75 3.31 -1.28
C ASP A 43 2.79 3.45 -0.06
N LEU A 44 3.33 3.48 1.16
CA LEU A 44 2.57 3.75 2.39
C LEU A 44 1.91 5.14 2.35
N GLU A 45 2.62 6.19 1.93
CA GLU A 45 2.01 7.52 1.78
C GLU A 45 0.90 7.56 0.71
N THR A 46 1.06 6.79 -0.36
CA THR A 46 0.02 6.64 -1.40
C THR A 46 -1.25 6.02 -0.82
N VAL A 47 -1.11 4.92 -0.07
CA VAL A 47 -2.24 4.24 0.60
C VAL A 47 -2.88 5.15 1.65
N LYS A 48 -2.08 5.86 2.46
CA LYS A 48 -2.58 6.81 3.47
C LYS A 48 -3.36 7.96 2.84
N SER A 49 -2.89 8.52 1.73
CA SER A 49 -3.60 9.56 0.98
C SER A 49 -4.95 9.05 0.49
N PHE A 50 -4.98 7.84 -0.09
CA PHE A 50 -6.22 7.21 -0.55
C PHE A 50 -7.23 6.98 0.58
N ILE A 51 -6.80 6.42 1.72
CA ILE A 51 -7.67 6.19 2.90
C ILE A 51 -8.32 7.50 3.36
N ASN A 52 -7.56 8.58 3.38
CA ASN A 52 -8.05 9.85 3.89
C ASN A 52 -8.95 10.60 2.89
N THR A 53 -8.68 10.50 1.58
CA THR A 53 -9.31 11.34 0.55
C THR A 53 -10.38 10.65 -0.29
N LYS A 54 -10.29 9.32 -0.51
CA LYS A 54 -11.15 8.59 -1.44
C LYS A 54 -12.03 7.53 -0.78
N LEU A 55 -11.62 7.02 0.38
CA LEU A 55 -12.33 5.93 1.06
C LEU A 55 -13.65 6.43 1.70
N PRO A 56 -14.76 5.69 1.57
CA PRO A 56 -16.00 5.98 2.30
C PRO A 56 -15.79 6.02 3.82
N SER A 57 -16.49 6.93 4.51
CA SER A 57 -16.32 7.17 5.96
C SER A 57 -16.43 5.90 6.81
N HIS A 58 -17.40 5.03 6.51
CA HIS A 58 -17.63 3.78 7.24
C HIS A 58 -16.49 2.75 7.12
N LEU A 59 -15.60 2.89 6.12
CA LEU A 59 -14.44 2.02 5.94
C LEU A 59 -13.14 2.62 6.50
N LYS A 60 -13.13 3.93 6.84
CA LYS A 60 -11.88 4.64 7.20
C LYS A 60 -11.24 4.11 8.46
N GLU A 61 -12.02 3.81 9.51
CA GLU A 61 -11.48 3.31 10.77
C GLU A 61 -10.84 1.94 10.61
N PHE A 62 -11.52 1.03 9.92
CA PHE A 62 -11.00 -0.30 9.61
C PHE A 62 -9.71 -0.22 8.78
N ALA A 63 -9.73 0.55 7.69
CA ALA A 63 -8.56 0.71 6.83
C ALA A 63 -7.37 1.36 7.55
N ARG A 64 -7.61 2.34 8.45
CA ARG A 64 -6.57 2.93 9.30
C ARG A 64 -5.96 1.91 10.26
N GLY A 65 -6.78 1.04 10.85
CA GLY A 65 -6.31 -0.04 11.72
C GLY A 65 -5.33 -0.95 10.99
N LEU A 66 -5.71 -1.44 9.80
CA LEU A 66 -4.85 -2.28 8.96
C LEU A 66 -3.57 -1.54 8.53
N PHE A 67 -3.70 -0.28 8.12
CA PHE A 67 -2.56 0.54 7.71
C PHE A 67 -1.53 0.69 8.83
N VAL A 68 -1.97 0.99 10.06
CA VAL A 68 -1.08 1.13 11.21
C VAL A 68 -0.41 -0.20 11.58
N GLN A 69 -1.15 -1.31 11.54
CA GLN A 69 -0.59 -2.65 11.79
C GLN A 69 0.50 -2.97 10.78
N HIS A 70 0.25 -2.72 9.50
CA HIS A 70 1.22 -2.98 8.45
C HIS A 70 2.46 -2.08 8.57
N GLY A 71 2.29 -0.78 8.85
CA GLY A 71 3.41 0.13 9.08
C GLY A 71 4.32 -0.30 10.25
N ARG A 72 3.75 -0.89 11.32
CA ARG A 72 4.52 -1.47 12.42
C ARG A 72 5.33 -2.67 11.96
N LEU A 73 4.74 -3.58 11.20
CA LEU A 73 5.45 -4.75 10.66
C LEU A 73 6.65 -4.36 9.80
N VAL A 74 6.49 -3.35 8.93
CA VAL A 74 7.58 -2.83 8.11
C VAL A 74 8.71 -2.25 8.98
N ALA A 75 8.37 -1.44 9.99
CA ALA A 75 9.35 -0.85 10.89
C ALA A 75 10.09 -1.91 11.74
N GLU A 76 9.37 -2.89 12.26
CA GLU A 76 9.92 -4.00 13.04
C GLU A 76 10.85 -4.88 12.18
N HIS A 77 10.42 -5.22 10.95
CA HIS A 77 11.24 -6.00 10.03
C HIS A 77 12.56 -5.31 9.70
N TYR A 78 12.50 -4.03 9.34
CA TYR A 78 13.71 -3.30 8.98
C TYR A 78 14.63 -3.08 10.19
N LYS A 79 14.07 -2.81 11.37
CA LYS A 79 14.86 -2.74 12.62
C LYS A 79 15.59 -4.05 12.89
N ALA A 80 14.91 -5.19 12.76
CA ALA A 80 15.52 -6.50 12.93
C ALA A 80 16.67 -6.73 11.92
N LYS A 81 16.49 -6.32 10.65
CA LYS A 81 17.56 -6.40 9.64
C LYS A 81 18.78 -5.55 9.95
N LEU A 82 18.59 -4.37 10.54
CA LEU A 82 19.71 -3.53 10.99
C LEU A 82 20.49 -4.20 12.13
N GLU A 83 19.78 -4.86 13.05
CA GLU A 83 20.39 -5.57 14.18
C GLU A 83 21.15 -6.84 13.74
N THR A 84 20.70 -7.52 12.68
CA THR A 84 21.38 -8.70 12.12
C THR A 84 22.54 -8.36 11.19
N GLY A 85 22.72 -7.09 10.81
CA GLY A 85 23.76 -6.66 9.88
C GLY A 85 23.57 -7.16 8.44
N GLU A 86 22.37 -7.67 8.12
CA GLU A 86 22.01 -8.20 6.79
C GLU A 86 21.62 -7.11 5.79
N THR A 87 21.72 -5.83 6.17
CA THR A 87 21.72 -4.70 5.23
C THR A 87 23.05 -4.65 4.49
N ALA A 88 23.39 -5.72 3.77
CA ALA A 88 24.61 -5.84 2.99
C ALA A 88 24.28 -5.78 1.49
N ARG A 89 24.57 -4.59 0.91
CA ARG A 89 24.57 -4.21 -0.51
C ARG A 89 23.28 -3.65 -1.10
#